data_AF-A0A964L7A8-F1
#
_entry.id   AF-A0A964L7A8-F1
#
_cell.length_a   1.000
_cell.length_b   1.000
_cell.length_c   1.000
_cell.angle_alpha   90.00
_cell.angle_beta   90.00
_cell.angle_gamma   90.00
#
_symmetry.space_group_name_H-M   'P 1'
#
loop_
_entity.id
_entity.type
_entity.pdbx_description
1 polymer ?
#
loop_
_entity_poly.entity_id
_entity_poly.type
_entity_poly.pdbx_seq_one_letter_code
_entity_poly.pdbx_strand_id
1 'polypeptide(L)'
;MLQHPATAWVHLARCVSCGKRSDHAREQKHCPHCGCDFLDRPPRTYAQMEGLDPSVAARGRRNRGRANPEWMLHRRALVVLITVLVLIGLAGIGLSLVR
;
A
#
# COMPACT_ATOMS: atom_id res chain seq x y z
N MET A 1 27.71 -0.59 17.89
CA MET A 1 27.54 -1.72 16.95
C MET A 1 26.06 -2.09 16.93
N LEU A 2 25.32 -1.66 15.91
CA LEU A 2 23.88 -1.92 15.79
C LEU A 2 23.69 -3.29 15.15
N GLN A 3 23.19 -4.26 15.91
CA GLN A 3 22.80 -5.58 15.42
C GLN A 3 21.55 -5.44 14.55
N HIS A 4 21.71 -5.60 13.23
CA HIS A 4 20.57 -5.68 12.32
C HIS A 4 19.89 -7.07 12.47
N PRO A 5 18.55 -7.13 12.55
CA PRO A 5 17.84 -8.41 12.61
C PRO A 5 18.09 -9.22 11.33
N ALA A 6 18.28 -10.54 11.50
CA ALA A 6 18.62 -11.52 10.47
C ALA A 6 17.57 -11.70 9.34
N THR A 7 16.56 -10.84 9.27
CA THR A 7 15.47 -10.89 8.27
C THR A 7 15.66 -9.91 7.10
N ALA A 8 16.64 -8.99 7.16
CA ALA A 8 16.90 -8.05 6.07
C ALA A 8 17.41 -8.73 4.76
N TRP A 9 17.98 -9.93 4.87
CA TRP A 9 18.61 -10.68 3.78
C TRP A 9 17.64 -11.23 2.72
N VAL A 10 16.34 -11.24 3.03
CA VAL A 10 15.29 -11.77 2.14
C VAL A 10 14.94 -10.78 1.03
N HIS A 11 15.32 -9.49 1.17
CA HIS A 11 14.97 -8.43 0.21
C HIS A 11 16.14 -7.95 -0.67
N LEU A 12 17.33 -8.54 -0.56
CA LEU A 12 18.43 -8.18 -1.46
C LEU A 12 18.20 -8.78 -2.85
N ALA A 13 18.31 -7.94 -3.88
CA ALA A 13 18.19 -8.37 -5.27
C ALA A 13 19.28 -9.40 -5.58
N ARG A 14 18.85 -10.50 -6.21
CA ARG A 14 19.77 -11.51 -6.73
C ARG A 14 19.77 -11.43 -8.24
N CYS A 15 20.94 -11.59 -8.83
CA CYS A 15 21.02 -11.73 -10.28
C CYS A 15 20.27 -12.99 -10.71
N VAL A 16 19.36 -12.86 -11.67
CA VAL A 16 18.56 -13.99 -12.19
C VAL A 16 19.45 -15.02 -12.92
N SER A 17 20.53 -14.57 -13.57
CA SER A 17 21.40 -15.45 -14.37
C SER A 17 22.49 -16.15 -13.55
N CYS A 18 23.19 -15.46 -12.65
CA CYS A 18 24.30 -16.05 -11.88
C CYS A 18 23.99 -16.27 -10.39
N GLY A 19 22.82 -15.86 -9.89
CA GLY A 19 22.41 -16.04 -8.50
C GLY A 19 23.16 -15.17 -7.47
N LYS A 20 24.17 -14.41 -7.90
CA LYS A 20 24.98 -13.56 -7.03
C LYS A 20 24.12 -12.46 -6.41
N ARG A 21 24.28 -12.26 -5.10
CA ARG A 21 23.64 -11.17 -4.37
C ARG A 21 24.51 -9.92 -4.47
N SER A 22 23.91 -8.75 -4.58
CA SER A 22 24.62 -7.48 -4.45
C SER A 22 24.08 -6.72 -3.25
N ASP A 23 24.98 -6.40 -2.32
CA ASP A 23 24.67 -5.53 -1.18
C ASP A 23 24.39 -4.09 -1.64
N HIS A 24 24.87 -3.74 -2.83
CA HIS A 24 24.71 -2.44 -3.50
C HIS A 24 23.72 -2.46 -4.68
N ALA A 25 22.77 -3.41 -4.74
CA ALA A 25 21.81 -3.52 -5.85
C ALA A 25 21.06 -2.20 -6.18
N ARG A 26 20.87 -1.32 -5.18
CA ARG A 26 20.23 -0.01 -5.38
C ARG A 26 21.10 0.99 -6.14
N GLU A 27 22.42 0.89 -6.02
CA GLU A 27 23.38 1.77 -6.67
C GLU A 27 23.90 1.17 -7.98
N GLN A 28 24.04 -0.15 -8.01
CA GLN A 28 24.53 -0.89 -9.17
C GLN A 28 23.35 -1.51 -9.93
N LYS A 29 23.03 -0.95 -11.10
CA LYS A 29 21.99 -1.48 -11.97
C LYS A 29 22.36 -2.85 -12.54
N HIS A 30 23.64 -3.08 -12.87
CA HIS A 30 24.09 -4.32 -13.50
C HIS A 30 24.91 -5.20 -12.57
N CYS A 31 24.82 -6.51 -12.78
CA CYS A 31 25.64 -7.49 -12.09
C CYS A 31 27.09 -7.41 -12.57
N PRO A 32 28.09 -7.24 -11.68
CA PRO A 32 29.49 -7.13 -12.07
C PRO A 32 30.07 -8.45 -12.63
N HIS A 33 29.37 -9.57 -12.47
CA HIS A 33 29.86 -10.88 -12.92
C HIS A 33 29.36 -11.28 -14.30
N CYS A 34 28.09 -11.01 -14.61
CA CYS A 34 27.46 -11.45 -15.87
C CYS A 34 26.79 -10.31 -16.65
N GLY A 35 26.86 -9.06 -16.15
CA GLY A 35 26.30 -7.89 -16.81
C GLY A 35 24.76 -7.79 -16.78
N CYS A 36 24.05 -8.79 -16.24
CA CYS A 36 22.59 -8.76 -16.18
C CYS A 36 22.08 -7.65 -15.27
N ASP A 37 20.99 -6.99 -15.68
CA ASP A 37 20.35 -5.94 -14.89
C ASP A 37 19.63 -6.54 -13.66
N PHE A 38 19.91 -6.00 -12.47
CA PHE A 38 19.25 -6.37 -11.22
C PHE A 38 17.82 -5.81 -11.15
N LEU A 39 17.52 -4.78 -11.93
CA LEU A 39 16.20 -4.16 -12.04
C LEU A 39 15.33 -4.84 -13.10
N ASP A 40 15.92 -5.62 -14.01
CA ASP A 40 15.15 -6.36 -14.99
C ASP A 40 14.32 -7.42 -14.26
N ARG A 41 13.01 -7.22 -14.35
CA ARG A 41 12.05 -8.01 -13.58
C ARG A 41 11.81 -9.30 -14.34
N PRO A 42 12.05 -10.48 -13.73
CA PRO A 42 11.73 -11.73 -14.40
C PRO A 42 10.23 -11.77 -14.73
N PRO A 43 9.85 -12.46 -15.82
CA PRO A 43 8.45 -12.60 -16.21
C PRO A 43 7.65 -13.18 -15.04
N ARG A 44 6.38 -12.79 -14.95
CA ARG A 44 5.48 -13.31 -13.91
C ARG A 44 5.41 -14.82 -14.02
N THR A 45 5.51 -15.51 -12.88
CA THR A 45 5.33 -16.95 -12.86
C THR A 45 3.87 -17.30 -13.16
N TYR A 46 3.60 -18.51 -13.62
CA TYR A 46 2.24 -19.00 -13.83
C TYR A 46 1.37 -18.83 -12.58
N ALA A 47 1.88 -19.20 -11.40
CA ALA A 47 1.19 -18.99 -10.14
C ALA A 47 0.87 -17.51 -9.85
N GLN A 48 1.71 -16.57 -10.28
CA GLN A 48 1.44 -15.14 -10.17
C GLN A 48 0.39 -14.65 -11.17
N MET A 49 0.35 -15.24 -12.37
CA MET A 49 -0.64 -14.91 -13.40
C MET A 49 -2.04 -15.42 -13.02
N GLU A 50 -2.13 -16.65 -12.52
CA GLU A 50 -3.37 -17.27 -12.03
C GLU A 50 -3.82 -16.72 -10.67
N GLY A 51 -3.04 -15.85 -10.03
CA GLY A 51 -3.33 -15.33 -8.70
C GLY A 51 -3.25 -16.38 -7.58
N LEU A 52 -2.62 -17.53 -7.85
CA LEU A 52 -2.36 -18.61 -6.90
C LEU A 52 -1.20 -18.28 -5.94
N ASP A 53 -0.37 -17.28 -6.27
CA ASP A 53 0.74 -16.84 -5.43
C ASP A 53 0.23 -16.06 -4.18
N PRO A 54 0.41 -16.60 -2.96
CA PRO A 54 -0.09 -15.97 -1.73
C PRO A 54 0.58 -14.62 -1.44
N SER A 55 1.80 -14.38 -1.95
CA SER A 55 2.52 -13.12 -1.79
C SER A 55 1.90 -11.98 -2.62
N VAL A 56 1.23 -12.30 -3.73
CA VAL A 56 0.49 -11.35 -4.56
C VAL A 56 -0.80 -10.94 -3.85
N ALA A 57 -1.52 -11.91 -3.29
CA ALA A 57 -2.72 -11.66 -2.50
C ALA A 57 -2.44 -10.79 -1.27
N ALA A 58 -1.30 -11.00 -0.59
CA ALA A 58 -0.87 -10.17 0.54
C ALA A 58 -0.54 -8.72 0.14
N ARG A 59 0.11 -8.51 -1.02
CA ARG A 59 0.38 -7.17 -1.56
C ARG A 59 -0.88 -6.41 -1.96
N GLY A 60 -1.85 -7.09 -2.57
CA GLY A 60 -3.14 -6.50 -2.92
C GLY A 60 -3.91 -5.98 -1.71
N ARG A 61 -3.88 -6.70 -0.57
CA ARG A 61 -4.49 -6.25 0.69
C ARG A 61 -3.81 -5.00 1.26
N ARG A 62 -2.48 -4.91 1.15
CA ARG A 62 -1.71 -3.77 1.66
C ARG A 62 -2.00 -2.48 0.87
N ASN A 63 -2.24 -2.59 -0.44
CA ASN A 63 -2.60 -1.44 -1.28
C ASN A 63 -4.08 -1.02 -1.18
N ARG A 64 -4.99 -1.90 -0.75
CA ARG A 64 -6.40 -1.54 -0.47
C ARG A 64 -6.56 -0.52 0.66
N GLY A 65 -5.54 -0.37 1.51
CA GLY A 65 -5.54 0.60 2.61
C GLY A 65 -5.26 2.05 2.19
N ARG A 66 -4.86 2.32 0.93
CA ARG A 66 -4.86 3.68 0.40
C ARG A 66 -6.29 4.06 0.02
N ALA A 67 -7.12 4.26 1.04
CA ALA A 67 -8.40 4.91 0.88
C ALA A 67 -8.17 6.27 0.21
N ASN A 68 -8.86 6.50 -0.90
CA ASN A 68 -8.75 7.73 -1.66
C ASN A 68 -9.11 8.90 -0.72
N PRO A 69 -8.21 9.87 -0.44
CA PRO A 69 -8.43 10.90 0.59
C PRO A 69 -9.71 11.72 0.35
N GLU A 70 -10.11 11.82 -0.92
CA GLU A 70 -11.31 12.48 -1.42
C GLU A 70 -12.59 11.92 -0.78
N TRP A 71 -12.66 10.59 -0.60
CA TRP A 71 -13.84 9.93 -0.03
C TRP A 71 -14.00 10.21 1.47
N MET A 72 -12.90 10.43 2.19
CA MET A 72 -12.95 10.79 3.61
C MET A 72 -13.49 12.21 3.84
N LEU A 73 -13.17 13.16 2.95
CA LEU A 73 -13.68 14.53 2.99
C LEU A 73 -15.19 14.57 2.76
N HIS A 74 -15.69 13.89 1.72
CA HIS A 74 -17.13 13.80 1.45
C HIS A 74 -17.88 13.17 2.62
N ARG A 75 -17.34 12.09 3.20
CA ARG A 75 -17.96 11.43 4.36
C ARG A 75 -18.04 12.36 5.58
N ARG A 76 -16.99 13.12 5.89
CA ARG A 76 -17.00 14.08 7.01
C ARG A 76 -17.98 15.22 6.77
N ALA A 77 -18.00 15.80 5.57
CA ALA A 77 -18.91 16.88 5.23
C ALA A 77 -20.38 16.45 5.36
N LEU A 78 -20.71 15.24 4.91
CA LEU A 78 -22.07 14.69 4.97
C LEU A 78 -22.54 14.50 6.42
N VAL A 79 -21.67 13.97 7.30
CA VAL A 79 -21.98 13.83 8.74
C VAL A 79 -22.25 15.19 9.38
N VAL A 80 -21.41 16.19 9.13
CA VAL A 80 -21.59 17.55 9.67
C VAL A 80 -22.92 18.13 9.19
N LEU A 81 -23.21 18.03 7.89
CA LEU A 81 -24.46 18.53 7.32
C LEU A 81 -25.70 17.90 7.95
N ILE A 82 -25.71 16.57 8.13
CA ILE A 82 -26.81 15.86 8.80
C ILE A 82 -26.95 16.35 10.24
N THR A 83 -25.85 16.46 11.00
CA THR A 83 -25.92 16.89 12.40
C THR A 83 -26.48 18.31 12.53
N VAL A 84 -26.09 19.23 11.64
CA VAL A 84 -26.62 20.61 11.64
C VAL A 84 -28.11 20.62 11.33
N LEU A 85 -28.56 19.86 10.33
CA LEU A 85 -29.98 19.77 9.97
C LEU A 85 -30.83 19.21 11.12
N VAL A 86 -30.32 18.20 11.83
CA VAL A 86 -31.00 17.63 13.01
C VAL A 86 -31.12 18.67 14.14
N LEU A 87 -30.05 19.42 14.42
CA LEU A 87 -30.07 20.46 15.45
C LEU A 87 -31.06 21.60 15.10
N ILE A 88 -31.07 22.04 13.85
CA ILE A 88 -32.03 23.06 13.37
C ILE A 88 -33.47 22.55 13.47
N GLY A 89 -33.72 21.29 13.07
CA GLY A 89 -35.03 20.66 13.18
C GLY A 89 -35.51 20.60 14.63
N LEU A 90 -34.66 20.15 15.56
CA LEU A 90 -34.98 20.09 16.98
C LEU A 90 -35.25 21.49 17.58
N ALA A 91 -34.44 22.49 17.20
CA ALA A 91 -34.64 23.86 17.65
C ALA A 91 -35.95 24.47 17.12
N GLY A 92 -36.28 24.25 15.84
CA GLY A 92 -37.53 24.73 15.23
C GLY A 92 -38.78 24.08 15.82
N ILE A 93 -38.73 22.77 16.09
CA ILE A 93 -39.82 22.03 16.74
C ILE A 93 -40.00 22.52 18.18
N GLY A 94 -38.91 22.66 18.94
CA GLY A 94 -38.95 23.19 20.30
C GLY A 94 -39.52 24.61 20.38
N LEU A 95 -39.14 25.48 19.45
CA LEU A 95 -39.64 26.86 19.38
C LEU A 95 -41.14 26.93 19.02
N SER A 96 -41.63 25.98 18.21
CA SER A 96 -43.04 25.90 17.81
C SER A 96 -43.95 25.35 18.92
N LEU A 97 -43.40 24.58 19.87
CA LEU A 97 -44.11 24.03 21.03
C LEU A 97 -44.24 25.03 22.18
N VAL A 98 -43.39 26.06 22.23
CA VAL A 98 -43.35 27.07 23.31
C VAL A 98 -44.23 28.29 23.00
N ARG A 99 -44.67 28.45 21.76
CA ARG A 99 -45.46 29.60 21.28
C ARG A 99 -46.93 29.25 21.15
#